data_AF-A0A0P7YHT0-F1
#
_entry.id   AF-A0A0P7YHT0-F1
#
_cell.length_a   1.000
_cell.length_b   1.000
_cell.length_c   1.000
_cell.angle_alpha   90.00
_cell.angle_beta   90.00
_cell.angle_gamma   90.00
#
_symmetry.space_group_name_H-M   'P 1'
#
loop_
_entity.id
_entity.type
_entity.pdbx_description
1 polymer ?
#
loop_
_entity_poly.entity_id
_entity_poly.type
_entity_poly.pdbx_seq_one_letter_code
_entity_poly.pdbx_strand_id
1 'polypeptide(L)'
;TTMDKKLIGCPVCIEHKKYSRNALLFNLGFVCDAQAKTCALEPIVKKLSGYLTTLELETGFISNEESKQKLVPIMSTLLEDLNAKGACTLPIDESNTIHLKLIEQRKDPQIVQEYDVPVFTESKDHFIKSQWDLTTQQIFPYIDGFRHIQKISAEADVELNLVRIAVQNLLYYGVVTLVSIFQYSNVYCTTPKIQNLIDDKPIQEQCLAYVTKPGQKRASLRDVFQLYCGLSPGTTVRDLCSRYAQQLQRVDERKLVQFGLMKGLIRRLQKYPVKVVRDERSRPPRLYTGCHSYDEICCKTGMSYKELDERLENDPNIIVCWK
;
A
#
# COMPACT_ATOMS: atom_id res chain seq x y z
N THR A 1 -18.66 25.86 -21.02
CA THR A 1 -17.80 24.67 -20.85
C THR A 1 -16.40 25.06 -21.24
N THR A 2 -15.66 25.68 -20.34
CA THR A 2 -14.23 25.97 -20.52
C THR A 2 -13.45 24.68 -20.24
N MET A 3 -12.60 24.28 -21.18
CA MET A 3 -11.96 22.96 -21.29
C MET A 3 -11.06 22.57 -20.11
N ASP A 4 -10.77 23.50 -19.19
CA ASP A 4 -9.79 23.30 -18.10
C ASP A 4 -10.41 23.35 -16.69
N LYS A 5 -11.74 23.26 -16.55
CA LYS A 5 -12.39 23.30 -15.22
C LYS A 5 -13.37 22.16 -15.02
N LYS A 6 -13.23 21.44 -13.90
CA LYS A 6 -14.16 20.42 -13.45
C LYS A 6 -15.08 21.00 -12.37
N LEU A 7 -16.38 20.92 -12.61
CA LEU A 7 -17.40 21.37 -11.67
C LEU A 7 -17.89 20.17 -10.84
N ILE A 8 -17.84 20.29 -9.52
CA ILE A 8 -18.45 19.34 -8.60
C ILE A 8 -19.63 20.04 -7.95
N GLY A 9 -20.85 19.58 -8.15
CA GLY A 9 -22.05 20.18 -7.56
C GLY A 9 -22.87 19.14 -6.80
N CYS A 10 -23.49 19.57 -5.71
CA CYS A 10 -24.51 18.79 -5.02
C CYS A 10 -25.82 19.60 -5.04
N PRO A 11 -26.72 19.32 -6.00
CA PRO A 11 -28.03 19.93 -6.01
C PRO A 11 -28.85 19.37 -4.85
N VAL A 12 -29.44 20.26 -4.06
CA VAL A 12 -30.30 19.91 -2.92
C VAL A 12 -31.68 20.49 -3.16
N CYS A 13 -32.70 19.67 -2.91
CA CYS A 13 -34.10 20.07 -2.87
C CYS A 13 -34.62 19.93 -1.44
N ILE A 14 -35.14 21.02 -0.88
CA ILE A 14 -35.84 21.01 0.40
C ILE A 14 -37.31 21.31 0.14
N GLU A 15 -38.18 20.32 0.30
CA GLU A 15 -39.61 20.50 0.19
C GLU A 15 -40.20 20.96 1.53
N HIS A 16 -40.77 22.16 1.57
CA HIS A 16 -41.45 22.67 2.75
C HIS A 16 -42.50 23.73 2.38
N LYS A 17 -43.67 23.69 3.03
CA LYS A 17 -44.77 24.65 2.83
C LYS A 17 -44.43 26.10 3.22
N LYS A 18 -43.26 26.34 3.82
CA LYS A 18 -42.77 27.67 4.21
C LYS A 18 -42.18 28.42 3.01
N TYR A 19 -41.81 27.71 1.93
CA TYR A 19 -41.20 28.33 0.75
C TYR A 19 -42.25 28.72 -0.29
N SER A 20 -41.98 29.81 -1.00
CA SER A 20 -42.87 30.43 -1.99
C SER A 20 -43.31 29.50 -3.14
N ARG A 21 -42.61 28.38 -3.35
CA ARG A 21 -42.93 27.35 -4.36
C ARG A 21 -43.16 25.95 -3.75
N ASN A 22 -43.43 25.84 -2.46
CA ASN A 22 -43.46 24.58 -1.69
C ASN A 22 -42.13 23.79 -1.67
N ALA A 23 -41.09 24.28 -2.35
CA ALA A 23 -39.75 23.72 -2.35
C ALA A 23 -38.70 24.83 -2.54
N LEU A 24 -37.57 24.70 -1.84
CA LEU A 24 -36.36 25.47 -2.03
C LEU A 24 -35.34 24.60 -2.77
N LEU A 25 -34.90 25.07 -3.93
CA LEU A 25 -33.87 24.42 -4.75
C LEU A 25 -32.60 25.26 -4.66
N PHE A 26 -31.52 24.69 -4.15
CA PHE A 26 -30.20 25.32 -4.19
C PHE A 26 -29.13 24.32 -4.61
N ASN A 27 -28.06 24.82 -5.20
CA ASN A 27 -26.93 24.01 -5.62
C ASN A 27 -25.65 24.61 -5.04
N LEU A 28 -24.91 23.81 -4.27
CA LEU A 28 -23.57 24.14 -3.85
C LEU A 28 -22.58 23.37 -4.71
N GLY A 29 -21.66 24.10 -5.34
CA GLY A 29 -20.64 23.47 -6.16
C GLY A 29 -19.28 24.13 -6.07
N PHE A 30 -18.25 23.30 -6.19
CA PHE A 30 -16.85 23.70 -6.26
C PHE A 30 -16.39 23.66 -7.71
N VAL A 31 -15.65 24.69 -8.10
CA VAL A 31 -14.98 24.78 -9.40
C VAL A 31 -13.52 24.46 -9.16
N CYS A 32 -13.06 23.34 -9.68
CA CYS A 32 -11.66 22.91 -9.58
C CYS A 32 -11.01 22.86 -10.97
N ASP A 33 -9.68 22.83 -11.00
CA ASP A 33 -8.90 22.60 -12.22
C ASP A 33 -9.19 21.20 -12.81
N ALA A 34 -9.14 21.05 -14.14
CA ALA A 34 -9.46 19.82 -14.85
C ALA A 34 -8.54 18.64 -14.49
N GLN A 35 -7.27 18.92 -14.16
CA GLN A 35 -6.29 17.89 -13.78
C GLN A 35 -6.30 17.56 -12.29
N ALA A 36 -7.08 18.28 -11.47
CA ALA A 36 -7.10 18.07 -10.03
C ALA A 36 -7.85 16.79 -9.64
N LYS A 37 -7.35 16.11 -8.60
CA LYS A 37 -7.99 14.92 -8.02
C LYS A 37 -9.26 15.31 -7.25
N THR A 38 -10.34 15.41 -8.01
CA THR A 38 -11.65 15.91 -7.58
C THR A 38 -12.44 14.94 -6.69
N CYS A 39 -12.12 13.65 -6.70
CA CYS A 39 -12.85 12.62 -5.93
C CYS A 39 -12.79 12.85 -4.41
N ALA A 40 -11.74 13.51 -3.89
CA ALA A 40 -11.61 13.82 -2.47
C ALA A 40 -12.54 14.96 -2.01
N LEU A 41 -13.04 15.78 -2.95
CA LEU A 41 -13.88 16.95 -2.67
C LEU A 41 -15.38 16.62 -2.69
N GLU A 42 -15.79 15.53 -3.35
CA GLU A 42 -17.21 15.12 -3.43
C GLU A 42 -17.85 14.92 -2.05
N PRO A 43 -17.23 14.24 -1.07
CA PRO A 43 -17.80 14.09 0.27
C PRO A 43 -17.88 15.43 1.02
N ILE A 44 -16.95 16.35 0.76
CA ILE A 44 -16.94 17.68 1.38
C ILE A 44 -18.13 18.49 0.89
N VAL A 45 -18.35 18.53 -0.43
CA VAL A 45 -19.48 19.23 -1.05
C VAL A 45 -20.81 18.66 -0.54
N LYS A 46 -20.92 17.33 -0.43
CA LYS A 46 -22.11 16.65 0.11
C LYS A 46 -22.34 16.94 1.60
N LYS A 47 -21.27 16.99 2.40
CA LYS A 47 -21.37 17.31 3.84
C LYS A 47 -21.75 18.78 4.04
N LEU A 48 -21.16 19.69 3.27
CA LEU A 48 -21.51 21.11 3.27
C LEU A 48 -22.96 21.36 2.86
N SER A 49 -23.43 20.68 1.80
CA SER A 49 -24.82 20.81 1.38
C SER A 49 -25.79 20.28 2.44
N GLY A 50 -25.43 19.23 3.18
CA GLY A 50 -26.16 18.76 4.37
C GLY A 50 -26.17 19.79 5.51
N TYR A 51 -25.04 20.42 5.82
CA TYR A 51 -24.98 21.49 6.81
C TYR A 51 -25.84 22.71 6.41
N LEU A 52 -25.81 23.13 5.16
CA LEU A 52 -26.67 24.22 4.69
C LEU A 52 -28.15 23.84 4.73
N THR A 53 -28.48 22.57 4.52
CA THR A 53 -29.86 22.07 4.65
C THR A 53 -30.37 22.17 6.08
N THR A 54 -29.55 21.77 7.05
CA THR A 54 -29.90 21.83 8.47
C THR A 54 -30.00 23.28 8.96
N LEU A 55 -29.04 24.14 8.59
CA LEU A 55 -29.10 25.58 8.85
C LEU A 55 -30.35 26.24 8.27
N GLU A 56 -30.78 25.83 7.07
CA GLU A 56 -31.98 26.38 6.46
C GLU A 56 -33.25 25.96 7.21
N LEU A 57 -33.34 24.71 7.67
CA LEU A 57 -34.49 24.22 8.43
C LEU A 57 -34.60 24.88 9.81
N GLU A 58 -33.47 25.16 10.47
CA GLU A 58 -33.42 25.74 11.82
C GLU A 58 -33.59 27.25 11.81
N THR A 59 -32.81 27.97 11.00
CA THR A 59 -32.72 29.44 11.08
C THR A 59 -33.17 30.16 9.81
N GLY A 60 -33.54 29.43 8.74
CA GLY A 60 -33.87 30.05 7.43
C GLY A 60 -32.67 30.82 6.83
N PHE A 61 -31.47 30.28 7.02
CA PHE A 61 -30.19 30.97 6.72
C PHE A 61 -30.03 31.41 5.25
N ILE A 62 -30.57 30.66 4.30
CA ILE A 62 -30.57 30.90 2.85
C ILE A 62 -31.74 31.80 2.45
N SER A 63 -32.86 31.72 3.17
CA SER A 63 -34.06 32.55 2.93
C SER A 63 -33.89 34.01 3.39
N ASN A 64 -33.10 34.26 4.44
CA ASN A 64 -32.86 35.60 4.97
C ASN A 64 -31.72 36.33 4.22
N GLU A 65 -31.93 37.58 3.81
CA GLU A 65 -30.93 38.36 3.04
C GLU A 65 -29.68 38.72 3.86
N GLU A 66 -29.83 38.99 5.17
CA GLU A 66 -28.70 39.34 6.05
C GLU A 66 -27.75 38.15 6.27
N SER A 67 -28.30 36.94 6.48
CA SER A 67 -27.49 35.73 6.62
C SER A 67 -26.88 35.28 5.29
N LYS A 68 -27.54 35.58 4.17
CA LYS A 68 -26.98 35.34 2.83
C LYS A 68 -25.70 36.14 2.59
N GLN A 69 -25.60 37.36 3.13
CA GLN A 69 -24.35 38.13 3.06
C GLN A 69 -23.22 37.49 3.89
N LYS A 70 -23.54 36.86 5.03
CA LYS A 70 -22.57 36.12 5.86
C LYS A 70 -22.02 34.87 5.16
N LEU A 71 -22.73 34.31 4.18
CA LEU A 71 -22.30 33.13 3.43
C LEU A 71 -21.04 33.39 2.59
N VAL A 72 -20.88 34.61 2.06
CA VAL A 72 -19.71 34.95 1.21
C VAL A 72 -18.40 34.90 2.00
N PRO A 73 -18.26 35.57 3.17
CA PRO A 73 -17.10 35.41 4.03
C PRO A 73 -16.82 33.96 4.42
N ILE A 74 -17.85 33.19 4.76
CA ILE A 74 -17.72 31.77 5.13
C ILE A 74 -17.08 30.97 3.98
N MET A 75 -17.52 31.19 2.74
CA MET A 75 -16.96 30.50 1.57
C MET A 75 -15.51 30.93 1.29
N SER A 76 -15.16 32.21 1.51
CA SER A 76 -13.79 32.69 1.40
C SER A 76 -12.87 32.03 2.43
N THR A 77 -13.27 31.98 3.70
CA THR A 77 -12.50 31.34 4.77
C THR A 77 -12.36 29.83 4.54
N LEU A 78 -13.43 29.18 4.10
CA LEU A 78 -13.40 27.76 3.72
C LEU A 78 -12.38 27.49 2.60
N LEU A 79 -12.31 28.36 1.60
CA LEU A 79 -11.37 28.22 0.49
C LEU A 79 -9.93 28.38 0.97
N GLU A 80 -9.64 29.35 1.82
CA GLU A 80 -8.30 29.56 2.39
C GLU A 80 -7.87 28.39 3.29
N ASP A 81 -8.73 27.97 4.22
CA ASP A 81 -8.41 26.89 5.17
C ASP A 81 -8.27 25.52 4.48
N LEU A 82 -9.12 25.20 3.50
CA LEU A 82 -9.00 23.96 2.75
C LEU A 82 -7.71 23.92 1.92
N ASN A 83 -7.30 25.06 1.33
CA ASN A 83 -6.05 25.14 0.57
C ASN A 83 -4.81 25.14 1.47
N ALA A 84 -4.89 25.71 2.68
CA ALA A 84 -3.74 25.81 3.59
C ALA A 84 -3.51 24.55 4.43
N LYS A 85 -4.58 24.00 5.04
CA LYS A 85 -4.48 22.93 6.06
C LYS A 85 -5.16 21.63 5.63
N GLY A 86 -6.01 21.66 4.61
CA GLY A 86 -6.86 20.52 4.23
C GLY A 86 -7.90 20.16 5.31
N ALA A 87 -8.09 21.00 6.33
CA ALA A 87 -9.12 20.84 7.35
C ALA A 87 -9.64 22.22 7.75
N CYS A 88 -10.95 22.34 7.92
CA CYS A 88 -11.59 23.58 8.32
C CYS A 88 -12.60 23.29 9.45
N THR A 89 -12.54 24.11 10.49
CA THR A 89 -13.49 24.11 11.60
C THR A 89 -14.04 25.52 11.74
N LEU A 90 -15.28 25.72 11.31
CA LEU A 90 -15.87 27.03 11.21
C LEU A 90 -17.17 27.11 12.03
N PRO A 91 -17.18 27.87 13.15
CA PRO A 91 -18.42 28.18 13.86
C PRO A 91 -19.23 29.20 13.08
N ILE A 92 -20.49 28.88 12.78
CA ILE A 92 -21.43 29.80 12.11
C ILE A 92 -22.34 30.47 13.14
N ASP A 93 -22.77 29.72 14.15
CA ASP A 93 -23.66 30.19 15.21
C ASP A 93 -23.30 29.51 16.55
N GLU A 94 -23.96 29.90 17.64
CA GLU A 94 -23.78 29.31 18.98
C GLU A 94 -24.03 27.78 18.99
N SER A 95 -24.92 27.31 18.10
CA SER A 95 -25.31 25.90 18.00
C SER A 95 -24.63 25.14 16.85
N ASN A 96 -24.08 25.82 15.85
CA ASN A 96 -23.71 25.21 14.57
C ASN A 96 -22.24 25.44 14.20
N THR A 97 -21.47 24.35 14.17
CA THR A 97 -20.06 24.31 13.77
C THR A 97 -19.85 23.37 12.58
N ILE A 98 -19.27 23.89 11.50
CA ILE A 98 -18.94 23.11 10.31
C ILE A 98 -17.54 22.52 10.50
N HIS A 99 -17.45 21.19 10.48
CA HIS A 99 -16.18 20.46 10.49
C HIS A 99 -15.95 19.75 9.16
N LEU A 100 -14.91 20.18 8.43
CA LEU A 100 -14.49 19.58 7.16
C LEU A 100 -13.05 19.09 7.27
N LYS A 101 -12.80 17.92 6.71
CA LYS A 101 -11.46 17.37 6.57
C LYS A 101 -11.34 16.74 5.20
N LEU A 102 -10.30 17.13 4.47
CA LEU A 102 -9.91 16.52 3.22
C LEU A 102 -9.34 15.14 3.51
N ILE A 103 -10.01 14.11 3.00
CA ILE A 103 -9.55 12.72 3.11
C ILE A 103 -8.91 12.36 1.79
N GLU A 104 -7.61 12.09 1.82
CA GLU A 104 -6.91 11.59 0.65
C GLU A 104 -7.38 10.17 0.32
N GLN A 105 -8.06 10.03 -0.82
CA GLN A 105 -8.39 8.71 -1.35
C GLN A 105 -7.12 8.03 -1.86
N ARG A 106 -6.59 7.11 -1.07
CA ARG A 106 -5.49 6.23 -1.45
C ARG A 106 -6.00 5.11 -2.34
N LYS A 107 -5.11 4.54 -3.15
CA LYS A 107 -5.44 3.39 -4.00
C LYS A 107 -5.68 2.18 -3.11
N ASP A 108 -6.58 1.30 -3.53
CA ASP A 108 -6.84 0.06 -2.82
C ASP A 108 -5.54 -0.75 -2.71
N PRO A 109 -5.24 -1.28 -1.51
CA PRO A 109 -4.01 -2.03 -1.28
C PRO A 109 -4.07 -3.36 -2.03
N GLN A 110 -2.91 -3.88 -2.42
CA GLN A 110 -2.84 -5.21 -3.01
C GLN A 110 -3.30 -6.26 -1.99
N ILE A 111 -3.88 -7.36 -2.50
CA ILE A 111 -4.31 -8.48 -1.66
C ILE A 111 -3.08 -9.14 -1.09
N VAL A 112 -2.95 -9.04 0.22
CA VAL A 112 -1.87 -9.66 1.00
C VAL A 112 -2.04 -11.17 0.99
N GLN A 113 -0.99 -11.91 0.60
CA GLN A 113 -0.98 -13.37 0.61
C GLN A 113 -0.25 -13.91 1.86
N GLU A 114 -0.51 -15.16 2.21
CA GLU A 114 -0.04 -15.75 3.46
C GLU A 114 1.50 -15.92 3.53
N TYR A 115 2.13 -16.04 2.36
CA TYR A 115 3.58 -16.18 2.18
C TYR A 115 4.30 -14.83 2.05
N ASP A 116 3.56 -13.72 2.03
CA ASP A 116 4.17 -12.39 1.97
C ASP A 116 4.80 -12.03 3.32
N VAL A 117 5.88 -11.25 3.24
CA VAL A 117 6.64 -10.78 4.38
C VAL A 117 6.45 -9.26 4.50
N PRO A 118 5.78 -8.77 5.56
CA PRO A 118 5.65 -7.34 5.80
C PRO A 118 6.99 -6.75 6.27
N VAL A 119 7.41 -5.65 5.65
CA VAL A 119 8.58 -4.86 6.04
C VAL A 119 8.17 -3.42 6.28
N PHE A 120 8.61 -2.83 7.39
CA PHE A 120 8.38 -1.41 7.66
C PHE A 120 9.17 -0.52 6.71
N THR A 121 8.48 0.45 6.10
CA THR A 121 9.08 1.50 5.26
C THR A 121 9.68 2.63 6.09
N GLU A 122 9.08 2.90 7.25
CA GLU A 122 9.47 3.95 8.19
C GLU A 122 10.00 3.35 9.50
N SER A 123 10.77 4.13 10.26
CA SER A 123 11.27 3.68 11.56
C SER A 123 10.11 3.46 12.54
N LYS A 124 10.18 2.34 13.28
CA LYS A 124 9.18 1.92 14.27
C LYS A 124 8.91 3.00 15.34
N ASP A 125 9.83 3.93 15.53
CA ASP A 125 9.82 4.95 16.59
C ASP A 125 8.95 6.17 16.28
N HIS A 126 8.50 6.38 15.03
CA HIS A 126 7.56 7.46 14.70
C HIS A 126 6.12 7.14 15.09
N PHE A 127 5.82 5.89 15.46
CA PHE A 127 4.45 5.45 15.68
C PHE A 127 4.10 5.41 17.17
N ILE A 128 3.10 6.22 17.56
CA ILE A 128 2.58 6.25 18.94
C ILE A 128 1.79 4.97 19.21
N LYS A 129 2.41 3.98 19.84
CA LYS A 129 1.84 2.65 20.15
C LYS A 129 0.43 2.69 20.75
N SER A 130 0.11 3.72 21.56
CA SER A 130 -1.18 3.88 22.24
C SER A 130 -2.37 4.11 21.30
N GLN A 131 -2.14 4.67 20.10
CA GLN A 131 -3.21 4.98 19.15
C GLN A 131 -3.56 3.79 18.23
N TRP A 132 -2.82 2.69 18.32
CA TRP A 132 -3.02 1.53 17.45
C TRP A 132 -4.05 0.57 18.02
N ASP A 133 -4.78 -0.09 17.13
CA ASP A 133 -5.68 -1.18 17.50
C ASP A 133 -4.92 -2.33 18.18
N LEU A 134 -5.59 -3.03 19.09
CA LEU A 134 -5.01 -4.13 19.88
C LEU A 134 -4.35 -5.21 19.01
N THR A 135 -5.01 -5.58 17.90
CA THR A 135 -4.48 -6.57 16.93
C THR A 135 -3.18 -6.08 16.30
N THR A 136 -3.11 -4.81 15.93
CA THR A 136 -1.90 -4.22 15.35
C THR A 136 -0.79 -4.13 16.39
N GLN A 137 -1.10 -3.77 17.63
CA GLN A 137 -0.13 -3.76 18.73
C GLN A 137 0.47 -5.15 19.00
N GLN A 138 -0.34 -6.22 18.90
CA GLN A 138 0.14 -7.59 19.07
C GLN A 138 1.01 -8.05 17.90
N ILE A 139 0.69 -7.66 16.67
CA ILE A 139 1.43 -8.05 15.47
C ILE A 139 2.72 -7.23 15.29
N PHE A 140 2.74 -5.97 15.73
CA PHE A 140 3.83 -5.01 15.52
C PHE A 140 5.24 -5.51 15.94
N PRO A 141 5.41 -6.19 17.10
CA PRO A 141 6.71 -6.73 17.51
C PRO A 141 7.20 -7.86 16.60
N TYR A 142 6.28 -8.59 15.96
CA TYR A 142 6.61 -9.75 15.13
C TYR A 142 6.97 -9.38 13.68
N ILE A 143 6.65 -8.15 13.26
CA ILE A 143 7.04 -7.62 11.95
C ILE A 143 8.52 -7.19 12.00
N ASP A 144 9.41 -8.13 11.68
CA ASP A 144 10.85 -7.90 11.55
C ASP A 144 11.34 -7.88 10.10
N GLY A 145 10.44 -8.08 9.14
CA GLY A 145 10.77 -8.09 7.73
C GLY A 145 11.40 -9.38 7.19
N PHE A 146 11.39 -10.46 8.00
CA PHE A 146 11.80 -11.81 7.57
C PHE A 146 10.71 -12.88 7.78
N ARG A 147 9.81 -12.65 8.74
CA ARG A 147 8.71 -13.58 9.05
C ARG A 147 7.55 -13.37 8.08
N HIS A 148 7.04 -14.44 7.50
CA HIS A 148 5.83 -14.40 6.69
C HIS A 148 4.59 -14.37 7.59
N ILE A 149 3.44 -14.03 7.01
CA ILE A 149 2.21 -13.80 7.76
C ILE A 149 1.73 -15.03 8.55
N GLN A 150 1.89 -16.25 8.01
CA GLN A 150 1.55 -17.47 8.78
C GLN A 150 2.40 -17.61 10.06
N LYS A 151 3.72 -17.36 10.00
CA LYS A 151 4.58 -17.37 11.19
C LYS A 151 4.22 -16.28 12.19
N ILE A 152 3.92 -15.08 11.69
CA ILE A 152 3.48 -13.96 12.52
C ILE A 152 2.17 -14.33 13.25
N SER A 153 1.21 -14.93 12.54
CA SER A 153 -0.05 -15.42 13.11
C SER A 153 0.17 -16.47 14.19
N ALA A 154 1.07 -17.43 13.96
CA ALA A 154 1.39 -18.48 14.93
C ALA A 154 2.09 -17.95 16.20
N GLU A 155 2.98 -16.97 16.06
CA GLU A 155 3.72 -16.39 17.20
C GLU A 155 2.91 -15.33 17.97
N ALA A 156 2.04 -14.59 17.27
CA ALA A 156 1.14 -13.63 17.89
C ALA A 156 -0.11 -14.26 18.50
N ASP A 157 -0.38 -15.54 18.23
CA ASP A 157 -1.62 -16.25 18.60
C ASP A 157 -2.88 -15.50 18.13
N VAL A 158 -2.85 -15.01 16.88
CA VAL A 158 -3.95 -14.29 16.23
C VAL A 158 -4.36 -15.04 14.97
N GLU A 159 -5.66 -15.13 14.70
CA GLU A 159 -6.18 -15.76 13.49
C GLU A 159 -5.56 -15.16 12.23
N LEU A 160 -5.13 -16.03 11.30
CA LEU A 160 -4.44 -15.64 10.06
C LEU A 160 -5.22 -14.61 9.24
N ASN A 161 -6.55 -14.72 9.18
CA ASN A 161 -7.40 -13.77 8.46
C ASN A 161 -7.33 -12.35 9.06
N LEU A 162 -7.30 -12.25 10.39
CA LEU A 162 -7.19 -10.96 11.09
C LEU A 162 -5.81 -10.35 10.86
N VAL A 163 -4.75 -11.15 10.91
CA VAL A 163 -3.38 -10.68 10.58
C VAL A 163 -3.32 -10.18 9.14
N ARG A 164 -3.94 -10.89 8.19
CA ARG A 164 -3.99 -10.47 6.78
C ARG A 164 -4.68 -9.11 6.61
N ILE A 165 -5.83 -8.92 7.26
CA ILE A 165 -6.58 -7.64 7.22
C ILE A 165 -5.76 -6.52 7.89
N ALA A 166 -5.14 -6.80 9.04
CA ALA A 166 -4.30 -5.82 9.73
C ALA A 166 -3.11 -5.38 8.87
N VAL A 167 -2.38 -6.33 8.26
CA VAL A 167 -1.27 -6.03 7.36
C VAL A 167 -1.74 -5.31 6.10
N GLN A 168 -2.93 -5.65 5.57
CA GLN A 168 -3.51 -4.95 4.42
C GLN A 168 -3.86 -3.50 4.75
N ASN A 169 -4.37 -3.23 5.96
CA ASN A 169 -4.59 -1.88 6.45
C ASN A 169 -3.26 -1.12 6.63
N LEU A 170 -2.23 -1.76 7.17
CA LEU A 170 -0.90 -1.18 7.28
C LEU A 170 -0.31 -0.82 5.90
N LEU A 171 -0.54 -1.67 4.90
CA LEU A 171 -0.16 -1.42 3.51
C LEU A 171 -0.93 -0.24 2.92
N TYR A 172 -2.24 -0.12 3.19
CA TYR A 172 -3.05 1.03 2.78
C TYR A 172 -2.53 2.35 3.36
N TYR A 173 -2.10 2.33 4.63
CA TYR A 173 -1.50 3.49 5.27
C TYR A 173 -0.04 3.74 4.87
N GLY A 174 0.59 2.85 4.08
CA GLY A 174 1.96 3.01 3.59
C GLY A 174 3.05 2.76 4.64
N VAL A 175 2.66 2.21 5.79
CA VAL A 175 3.55 1.91 6.93
C VAL A 175 4.38 0.66 6.66
N VAL A 176 3.82 -0.26 5.86
CA VAL A 176 4.42 -1.55 5.53
C VAL A 176 4.44 -1.72 4.02
N THR A 177 5.55 -2.29 3.51
CA THR A 177 5.64 -2.84 2.16
C THR A 177 5.71 -4.36 2.24
N LEU A 178 5.07 -5.03 1.29
CA LEU A 178 5.17 -6.49 1.18
C LEU A 178 6.42 -6.84 0.36
N VAL A 179 7.26 -7.70 0.92
CA VAL A 179 8.35 -8.35 0.18
C VAL A 179 8.10 -9.85 0.11
N SER A 180 8.63 -10.46 -0.93
CA SER A 180 8.57 -11.92 -1.08
C SER A 180 9.50 -12.61 -0.07
N ILE A 181 9.13 -13.80 0.41
CA ILE A 181 9.95 -14.60 1.33
C ILE A 181 11.38 -14.81 0.81
N PHE A 182 12.36 -14.61 1.68
CA PHE A 182 13.77 -14.90 1.38
C PHE A 182 14.05 -16.39 1.56
N GLN A 183 14.48 -17.06 0.48
CA GLN A 183 14.99 -18.42 0.50
C GLN A 183 16.26 -18.50 -0.35
N TYR A 184 17.24 -19.31 0.08
CA TYR A 184 18.51 -19.46 -0.64
C TYR A 184 18.34 -20.11 -2.03
N SER A 185 17.24 -20.83 -2.27
CA SER A 185 16.88 -21.40 -3.57
C SER A 185 16.27 -20.38 -4.55
N ASN A 186 15.94 -19.17 -4.08
CA ASN A 186 15.30 -18.17 -4.92
C ASN A 186 16.27 -17.62 -5.97
N VAL A 187 15.70 -17.28 -7.12
CA VAL A 187 16.39 -16.57 -8.21
C VAL A 187 15.86 -15.14 -8.24
N TYR A 188 16.80 -14.20 -8.25
CA TYR A 188 16.52 -12.78 -8.26
C TYR A 188 17.16 -12.16 -9.49
N CYS A 189 16.47 -11.21 -10.11
CA CYS A 189 16.96 -10.46 -11.25
C CYS A 189 17.08 -8.98 -10.90
N THR A 190 18.16 -8.36 -11.34
CA THR A 190 18.28 -6.91 -11.29
C THR A 190 17.29 -6.24 -12.23
N THR A 191 16.77 -5.11 -11.79
CA THR A 191 15.95 -4.20 -12.60
C THR A 191 16.82 -3.01 -13.05
N PRO A 192 16.45 -2.32 -14.14
CA PRO A 192 17.19 -1.13 -14.59
C PRO A 192 17.21 0.00 -13.54
N LYS A 193 16.32 -0.03 -12.54
CA LYS A 193 16.31 0.91 -11.42
C LYS A 193 17.56 0.84 -10.54
N ILE A 194 18.41 -0.16 -10.73
CA ILE A 194 19.73 -0.21 -10.08
C ILE A 194 20.64 0.95 -10.49
N GLN A 195 20.41 1.56 -11.65
CA GLN A 195 21.12 2.76 -12.08
C GLN A 195 20.82 3.93 -11.13
N ASN A 196 19.58 4.04 -10.65
CA ASN A 196 19.20 5.05 -9.65
C ASN A 196 19.95 4.87 -8.33
N LEU A 197 20.42 3.65 -8.00
CA LEU A 197 21.27 3.44 -6.83
C LEU A 197 22.68 4.02 -7.04
N ILE A 198 23.14 4.24 -8.27
CA ILE A 198 24.42 4.93 -8.56
C ILE A 198 24.22 6.45 -8.53
N ASP A 199 23.07 6.93 -8.96
CA ASP A 199 22.80 8.37 -9.08
C ASP A 199 22.39 9.00 -7.73
N ASP A 200 21.61 8.29 -6.91
CA ASP A 200 21.06 8.82 -5.65
C ASP A 200 21.94 8.49 -4.43
N LYS A 201 22.75 9.47 -4.01
CA LYS A 201 23.52 9.45 -2.75
C LYS A 201 22.71 9.11 -1.48
N PRO A 202 21.48 9.61 -1.24
CA PRO A 202 20.75 9.27 -0.02
C PRO A 202 20.32 7.80 0.02
N ILE A 203 19.97 7.22 -1.14
CA ILE A 203 19.62 5.79 -1.24
C ILE A 203 20.86 4.93 -1.03
N GLN A 204 22.01 5.36 -1.52
CA GLN A 204 23.30 4.71 -1.25
C GLN A 204 23.60 4.65 0.24
N GLU A 205 23.52 5.78 0.95
CA GLU A 205 23.78 5.83 2.39
C GLU A 205 22.79 4.98 3.18
N GLN A 206 21.49 5.03 2.84
CA GLN A 206 20.48 4.16 3.44
C GLN A 206 20.77 2.69 3.18
N CYS A 207 21.13 2.32 1.95
CA CYS A 207 21.48 0.96 1.56
C CYS A 207 22.69 0.48 2.37
N LEU A 208 23.76 1.26 2.41
CA LEU A 208 24.97 0.92 3.16
C LEU A 208 24.70 0.79 4.67
N ALA A 209 23.93 1.70 5.25
CA ALA A 209 23.57 1.65 6.67
C ALA A 209 22.72 0.42 6.99
N TYR A 210 21.81 0.03 6.08
CA TYR A 210 20.93 -1.11 6.27
C TYR A 210 21.64 -2.46 6.05
N VAL A 211 22.56 -2.51 5.08
CA VAL A 211 23.22 -3.74 4.62
C VAL A 211 24.48 -4.07 5.43
N THR A 212 25.13 -3.08 6.05
CA THR A 212 26.34 -3.31 6.85
C THR A 212 26.00 -4.08 8.12
N LYS A 213 26.73 -5.18 8.38
CA LYS A 213 26.60 -5.94 9.63
C LYS A 213 27.02 -5.08 10.83
N PRO A 214 26.24 -5.06 11.93
CA PRO A 214 26.61 -4.31 13.14
C PRO A 214 27.95 -4.85 13.68
N GLY A 215 28.96 -3.98 13.75
CA GLY A 215 30.31 -4.32 14.23
C GLY A 215 31.38 -4.53 13.15
N GLN A 216 31.08 -4.40 11.86
CA GLN A 216 32.08 -4.46 10.78
C GLN A 216 32.26 -3.12 10.03
N LYS A 217 33.41 -2.96 9.36
CA LYS A 217 33.69 -1.79 8.49
C LYS A 217 32.59 -1.68 7.42
N ARG A 218 32.09 -0.45 7.21
CA ARG A 218 31.05 -0.11 6.22
C ARG A 218 31.32 -0.84 4.91
N ALA A 219 30.30 -1.56 4.41
CA ALA A 219 30.38 -2.21 3.11
C ALA A 219 30.69 -1.17 2.03
N SER A 220 31.50 -1.51 1.03
CA SER A 220 31.74 -0.58 -0.07
C SER A 220 30.58 -0.66 -1.06
N LEU A 221 30.20 0.48 -1.66
CA LEU A 221 29.20 0.51 -2.73
C LEU A 221 29.58 -0.42 -3.89
N ARG A 222 30.89 -0.58 -4.14
CA ARG A 222 31.42 -1.48 -5.15
C ARG A 222 31.09 -2.94 -4.85
N ASP A 223 31.25 -3.38 -3.60
CA ASP A 223 30.93 -4.75 -3.20
C ASP A 223 29.42 -5.02 -3.30
N VAL A 224 28.60 -4.07 -2.85
CA VAL A 224 27.14 -4.15 -2.95
C VAL A 224 26.68 -4.18 -4.41
N PHE A 225 27.24 -3.32 -5.26
CA PHE A 225 26.93 -3.29 -6.69
C PHE A 225 27.38 -4.57 -7.40
N GLN A 226 28.56 -5.10 -7.08
CA GLN A 226 29.01 -6.38 -7.62
C GLN A 226 28.10 -7.54 -7.22
N LEU A 227 27.61 -7.56 -5.97
CA LEU A 227 26.62 -8.54 -5.51
C LEU A 227 25.32 -8.43 -6.30
N TYR A 228 24.84 -7.21 -6.56
CA TYR A 228 23.66 -7.03 -7.40
C TYR A 228 23.92 -7.43 -8.86
N CYS A 229 25.06 -7.07 -9.47
CA CYS A 229 25.39 -7.48 -10.84
C CYS A 229 25.53 -9.00 -10.98
N GLY A 230 25.92 -9.70 -9.91
CA GLY A 230 25.95 -11.16 -9.87
C GLY A 230 24.56 -11.81 -9.91
N LEU A 231 23.48 -11.06 -9.67
CA LEU A 231 22.11 -11.55 -9.75
C LEU A 231 21.62 -11.56 -11.21
N SER A 232 21.79 -12.71 -11.85
CA SER A 232 21.35 -12.98 -13.21
C SER A 232 20.23 -14.03 -13.25
N PRO A 233 19.39 -14.07 -14.30
CA PRO A 233 18.42 -15.13 -14.49
C PRO A 233 19.13 -16.50 -14.51
N GLY A 234 18.92 -17.32 -13.48
CA GLY A 234 19.49 -18.66 -13.35
C GLY A 234 20.56 -18.83 -12.26
N THR A 235 21.05 -17.77 -11.64
CA THR A 235 21.90 -17.88 -10.43
C THR A 235 21.04 -17.87 -9.18
N THR A 236 21.12 -18.93 -8.37
CA THR A 236 20.44 -18.94 -7.06
C THR A 236 21.18 -18.07 -6.06
N VAL A 237 20.50 -17.58 -5.01
CA VAL A 237 21.17 -16.86 -3.92
C VAL A 237 22.25 -17.73 -3.27
N ARG A 238 22.05 -19.05 -3.19
CA ARG A 238 23.08 -19.99 -2.71
C ARG A 238 24.35 -19.91 -3.56
N ASP A 239 24.22 -19.94 -4.88
CA ASP A 239 25.37 -19.87 -5.78
C ASP A 239 26.05 -18.50 -5.70
N LEU A 240 25.26 -17.43 -5.56
CA LEU A 240 25.80 -16.10 -5.30
C LEU A 240 26.59 -16.06 -3.99
N CYS A 241 26.04 -16.66 -2.92
CA CYS A 241 26.70 -16.72 -1.62
C CYS A 241 28.04 -17.46 -1.67
N SER A 242 28.10 -18.56 -2.41
CA SER A 242 29.34 -19.32 -2.61
C SER A 242 30.37 -18.55 -3.44
N ARG A 243 29.94 -17.82 -4.48
CA ARG A 243 30.85 -17.05 -5.36
C ARG A 243 31.40 -15.78 -4.70
N TYR A 244 30.59 -15.09 -3.91
CA TYR A 244 30.92 -13.80 -3.31
C TYR A 244 31.10 -13.87 -1.79
N ALA A 245 31.51 -15.02 -1.26
CA ALA A 245 31.67 -15.29 0.17
C ALA A 245 32.54 -14.24 0.90
N GLN A 246 33.57 -13.70 0.24
CA GLN A 246 34.44 -12.67 0.81
C GLN A 246 33.75 -11.32 1.00
N GLN A 247 32.82 -10.94 0.10
CA GLN A 247 32.06 -9.69 0.19
C GLN A 247 30.92 -9.81 1.21
N LEU A 248 30.34 -11.00 1.33
CA LEU A 248 29.31 -11.36 2.30
C LEU A 248 29.79 -11.42 3.75
N GLN A 249 31.11 -11.41 3.99
CA GLN A 249 31.62 -11.23 5.35
C GLN A 249 31.22 -9.87 5.94
N ARG A 250 31.12 -8.84 5.08
CA ARG A 250 30.80 -7.45 5.47
C ARG A 250 29.33 -7.09 5.30
N VAL A 251 28.65 -7.79 4.38
CA VAL A 251 27.28 -7.54 3.94
C VAL A 251 26.34 -8.62 4.48
N ASP A 252 25.20 -8.23 5.03
CA ASP A 252 24.11 -9.15 5.37
C ASP A 252 23.26 -9.46 4.12
N GLU A 253 23.32 -10.71 3.64
CA GLU A 253 22.62 -11.13 2.42
C GLU A 253 21.11 -10.94 2.51
N ARG A 254 20.53 -11.12 3.70
CA ARG A 254 19.08 -11.07 3.89
C ARG A 254 18.60 -9.63 3.82
N LYS A 255 19.32 -8.72 4.46
CA LYS A 255 19.04 -7.28 4.43
C LYS A 255 19.32 -6.67 3.06
N LEU A 256 20.32 -7.17 2.33
CA LEU A 256 20.60 -6.78 0.95
C LEU A 256 19.40 -7.09 0.05
N VAL A 257 18.92 -8.34 0.07
CA VAL A 257 17.77 -8.73 -0.75
C VAL A 257 16.50 -8.02 -0.29
N GLN A 258 16.29 -7.86 1.01
CA GLN A 258 15.15 -7.11 1.55
C GLN A 258 15.14 -5.65 1.07
N PHE A 259 16.26 -4.93 1.16
CA PHE A 259 16.38 -3.56 0.66
C PHE A 259 16.20 -3.50 -0.86
N GLY A 260 16.80 -4.46 -1.58
CA GLY A 260 16.65 -4.61 -3.02
C GLY A 260 15.19 -4.82 -3.47
N LEU A 261 14.43 -5.61 -2.72
CA LEU A 261 13.00 -5.83 -2.97
C LEU A 261 12.16 -4.61 -2.57
N MET A 262 12.42 -4.00 -1.41
CA MET A 262 11.70 -2.80 -0.93
C MET A 262 11.81 -1.63 -1.90
N LYS A 263 13.02 -1.35 -2.41
CA LYS A 263 13.26 -0.27 -3.38
C LYS A 263 12.97 -0.69 -4.82
N GLY A 264 12.59 -1.96 -5.06
CA GLY A 264 12.34 -2.51 -6.38
C GLY A 264 13.56 -2.55 -7.29
N LEU A 265 14.77 -2.57 -6.71
CA LEU A 265 16.05 -2.73 -7.43
C LEU A 265 16.19 -4.15 -7.95
N ILE A 266 15.67 -5.11 -7.19
CA ILE A 266 15.59 -6.52 -7.54
C ILE A 266 14.12 -6.89 -7.76
N ARG A 267 13.86 -7.74 -8.76
CA ARG A 267 12.63 -8.51 -8.86
C ARG A 267 12.91 -9.98 -8.58
N ARG A 268 12.04 -10.64 -7.80
CA ARG A 268 12.09 -12.10 -7.65
C ARG A 268 11.48 -12.73 -8.89
N LEU A 269 12.18 -13.70 -9.49
CA LEU A 269 11.60 -14.58 -10.49
C LEU A 269 10.91 -15.74 -9.75
N GLN A 270 9.62 -15.91 -9.98
CA GLN A 270 8.88 -17.04 -9.43
C GLN A 270 8.73 -18.12 -10.50
N LYS A 271 8.86 -19.37 -10.07
CA LYS A 271 8.52 -20.55 -10.88
C LYS A 271 7.00 -20.71 -10.88
N TYR A 272 6.41 -20.85 -12.07
CA TYR A 272 5.00 -21.12 -12.30
C TYR A 272 4.87 -22.43 -13.09
N PRO A 273 4.47 -23.53 -12.45
CA PRO A 273 4.28 -24.81 -13.13
C PRO A 273 2.99 -24.76 -13.96
N VAL A 274 3.12 -25.08 -15.25
CA VAL A 274 2.05 -25.17 -16.23
C VAL A 274 1.92 -26.61 -16.69
N LYS A 275 0.80 -27.25 -16.40
CA LYS A 275 0.50 -28.58 -16.96
C LYS A 275 0.09 -28.43 -18.44
N VAL A 276 0.82 -29.06 -19.35
CA VAL A 276 0.63 -28.92 -20.80
C VAL A 276 -0.51 -29.80 -21.33
N VAL A 277 -0.82 -30.91 -20.64
CA VAL A 277 -1.85 -31.86 -21.07
C VAL A 277 -3.09 -31.80 -20.16
N ARG A 278 -4.24 -31.45 -20.74
CA ARG A 278 -5.57 -31.58 -20.11
C ARG A 278 -5.99 -33.05 -20.12
N ASP A 279 -5.61 -33.78 -19.08
CA ASP A 279 -6.05 -35.16 -18.91
C ASP A 279 -7.32 -35.19 -18.04
N GLU A 280 -8.48 -35.49 -18.64
CA GLU A 280 -9.81 -35.45 -18.01
C GLU A 280 -10.02 -36.51 -16.90
N ARG A 281 -9.06 -37.41 -16.67
CA ARG A 281 -9.22 -38.56 -15.75
C ARG A 281 -8.50 -38.44 -14.41
N SER A 282 -7.71 -37.39 -14.18
CA SER A 282 -7.18 -37.09 -12.85
C SER A 282 -7.89 -35.86 -12.32
N ARG A 283 -8.57 -35.97 -11.17
CA ARG A 283 -9.13 -34.79 -10.47
C ARG A 283 -8.03 -33.73 -10.45
N PRO A 284 -8.24 -32.53 -11.04
CA PRO A 284 -7.15 -31.60 -11.19
C PRO A 284 -6.67 -31.24 -9.79
N PRO A 285 -5.38 -31.36 -9.45
CA PRO A 285 -4.83 -30.45 -8.46
C PRO A 285 -5.05 -29.08 -9.10
N ARG A 286 -6.06 -28.33 -8.62
CA ARG A 286 -6.49 -27.01 -9.11
C ARG A 286 -5.39 -25.93 -9.08
N LEU A 287 -4.13 -26.32 -8.86
CA LEU A 287 -2.97 -25.53 -8.52
C LEU A 287 -1.94 -25.42 -9.66
N TYR A 288 -1.96 -26.31 -10.68
CA TYR A 288 -0.97 -26.34 -11.77
C TYR A 288 -1.46 -25.64 -13.06
N THR A 289 -2.08 -24.47 -12.92
CA THR A 289 -2.68 -23.69 -14.02
C THR A 289 -1.75 -22.62 -14.59
N GLY A 290 -0.52 -22.46 -14.06
CA GLY A 290 0.38 -21.35 -14.42
C GLY A 290 0.04 -20.01 -13.77
N CYS A 291 -1.04 -19.93 -12.98
CA CYS A 291 -1.44 -18.72 -12.26
C CYS A 291 -0.99 -18.72 -10.79
N HIS A 292 -0.61 -19.88 -10.26
CA HIS A 292 -0.17 -20.03 -8.87
C HIS A 292 1.34 -20.13 -8.82
N SER A 293 1.96 -19.24 -8.04
CA SER A 293 3.40 -19.29 -7.80
C SER A 293 3.78 -20.58 -7.04
N TYR A 294 5.03 -21.04 -7.19
CA TYR A 294 5.56 -22.17 -6.40
C TYR A 294 5.30 -21.99 -4.90
N ASP A 295 5.39 -20.76 -4.40
CA ASP A 295 5.15 -20.44 -2.99
C ASP A 295 3.68 -20.67 -2.59
N GLU A 296 2.71 -20.32 -3.43
CA GLU A 296 1.28 -20.62 -3.21
C GLU A 296 1.00 -22.12 -3.16
N ILE A 297 1.65 -22.87 -4.04
CA ILE A 297 1.47 -24.32 -4.14
C ILE A 297 2.08 -24.99 -2.91
N CYS A 298 3.30 -24.62 -2.51
CA CYS A 298 3.91 -25.10 -1.28
C CYS A 298 3.06 -24.75 -0.04
N CYS A 299 2.53 -23.53 0.06
CA CYS A 299 1.68 -23.14 1.20
C CYS A 299 0.36 -23.91 1.26
N LYS A 300 -0.29 -24.17 0.11
CA LYS A 300 -1.57 -24.90 0.06
C LYS A 300 -1.42 -26.41 0.19
N THR A 301 -0.28 -26.95 -0.22
CA THR A 301 -0.02 -28.40 -0.19
C THR A 301 0.77 -28.85 1.04
N GLY A 302 1.36 -27.91 1.78
CA GLY A 302 2.25 -28.21 2.89
C GLY A 302 3.57 -28.89 2.48
N MET A 303 3.83 -29.03 1.17
CA MET A 303 5.03 -29.66 0.64
C MET A 303 6.22 -28.71 0.68
N SER A 304 7.41 -29.26 0.90
CA SER A 304 8.65 -28.50 0.81
C SER A 304 9.00 -28.17 -0.65
N TYR A 305 9.77 -27.10 -0.85
CA TYR A 305 10.23 -26.70 -2.19
C TYR A 305 10.96 -27.82 -2.93
N LYS A 306 11.67 -28.69 -2.21
CA LYS A 306 12.40 -29.84 -2.77
C LYS A 306 11.47 -30.96 -3.22
N GLU A 307 10.49 -31.32 -2.40
CA GLU A 307 9.50 -32.35 -2.76
C GLU A 307 8.63 -31.88 -3.94
N LEU A 308 8.36 -30.57 -4.03
CA LEU A 308 7.64 -30.00 -5.15
C LEU A 308 8.50 -29.99 -6.43
N ASP A 309 9.78 -29.62 -6.34
CA ASP A 309 10.73 -29.72 -7.47
C ASP A 309 10.88 -31.19 -7.93
N GLU A 310 11.09 -32.14 -7.02
CA GLU A 310 11.21 -33.57 -7.35
C GLU A 310 9.93 -34.12 -8.00
N ARG A 311 8.76 -33.72 -7.50
CA ARG A 311 7.47 -34.15 -8.08
C ARG A 311 7.25 -33.58 -9.47
N LEU A 312 7.70 -32.35 -9.71
CA LEU A 312 7.55 -31.68 -10.99
C LEU A 312 8.61 -32.14 -12.02
N GLU A 313 9.81 -32.53 -11.58
CA GLU A 313 10.82 -33.17 -12.43
C GLU A 313 10.43 -34.61 -12.81
N ASN A 314 9.70 -35.31 -11.94
CA ASN A 314 9.19 -36.66 -12.22
C ASN A 314 7.99 -36.68 -13.18
N ASP A 315 7.26 -35.56 -13.35
CA ASP A 315 6.10 -35.44 -14.23
C ASP A 315 6.48 -34.78 -15.58
N PRO A 316 6.64 -35.54 -16.68
CA PRO A 316 7.07 -35.00 -17.99
C PRO A 316 6.04 -34.07 -18.66
N ASN A 317 4.84 -33.95 -18.07
CA ASN A 317 3.72 -33.15 -18.58
C ASN A 317 3.64 -31.75 -17.97
N ILE A 318 4.59 -31.36 -17.12
CA ILE A 318 4.58 -30.06 -16.43
C ILE A 318 5.81 -29.25 -16.85
N ILE A 319 5.56 -28.08 -17.45
CA ILE A 319 6.59 -27.12 -17.81
C ILE A 319 6.64 -26.03 -16.75
N VAL A 320 7.84 -25.72 -16.25
CA VAL A 320 8.04 -24.62 -15.30
C VAL A 320 8.36 -23.34 -16.07
N CYS A 321 7.42 -22.39 -16.06
CA CYS A 321 7.63 -21.05 -16.58
C CYS A 321 8.20 -20.13 -15.49
N TRP A 322 9.21 -19.32 -15.81
CA TRP A 322 9.72 -18.29 -14.90
C TRP A 322 9.03 -16.96 -15.23
N LYS A 323 8.39 -16.33 -14.24
CA LYS A 323 7.70 -15.06 -14.42
C LYS A 323 8.04 -14.05 -13.33
#